data_AF-A0A382QMN6-F1
#
_entry.id   AF-A0A382QMN6-F1
#
_cell.length_a   1.000
_cell.length_b   1.000
_cell.length_c   1.000
_cell.angle_alpha   90.00
_cell.angle_beta   90.00
_cell.angle_gamma   90.00
#
_symmetry.space_group_name_H-M   'P 1'
#
loop_
_entity.id
_entity.type
_entity.pdbx_description
1 polymer ?
#
loop_
_entity_poly.entity_id
_entity_poly.type
_entity_poly.pdbx_seq_one_letter_code
_entity_poly.pdbx_strand_id
1 'polypeptide(L)' 'VASERATIKEHMLLPPNDGQWKHPEHLQQHEMLQVLQREALYGDIEVVKKMVAELPEHQKKDTIEMLKRSVAEKGRTLGL' A
#
# COMPACT_ATOMS: atom_id res chain seq x y z
N VAL A 1 -50.74 -22.05 18.97
CA VAL A 1 -50.33 -22.93 17.85
C VAL A 1 -49.58 -22.07 16.83
N ALA A 2 -48.30 -22.41 16.61
CA ALA A 2 -47.32 -21.91 15.61
C ALA A 2 -47.25 -20.38 15.39
N SER A 3 -46.31 -19.59 15.90
CA SER A 3 -44.84 -19.75 15.97
C SER A 3 -44.27 -20.39 14.71
N GLU A 4 -43.91 -19.57 13.72
CA GLU A 4 -42.82 -19.77 12.75
C GLU A 4 -42.82 -18.60 11.75
N ARG A 5 -42.35 -17.44 12.21
CA ARG A 5 -41.92 -16.37 11.30
C ARG A 5 -40.63 -16.85 10.65
N ALA A 6 -40.79 -17.34 9.43
CA ALA A 6 -39.74 -17.84 8.55
C ALA A 6 -38.46 -16.99 8.64
N THR A 7 -37.42 -17.65 9.10
CA THR A 7 -36.04 -17.20 9.25
C THR A 7 -35.47 -16.84 7.87
N ILE A 8 -35.56 -15.58 7.44
CA ILE A 8 -34.70 -15.10 6.36
C ILE A 8 -33.29 -14.96 6.95
N LYS A 9 -32.52 -16.05 6.88
CA LYS A 9 -31.07 -16.03 6.99
C LYS A 9 -30.52 -15.36 5.74
N GLU A 10 -30.64 -14.04 5.67
CA GLU A 10 -29.79 -13.23 4.83
C GLU A 10 -28.38 -13.36 5.42
N HIS A 11 -27.68 -14.43 5.06
CA HIS A 11 -26.24 -14.50 5.23
C HIS A 11 -25.68 -13.40 4.35
N MET A 12 -25.49 -12.23 4.96
CA MET A 12 -24.62 -11.19 4.48
C MET A 12 -23.26 -11.86 4.23
N LEU A 13 -23.03 -12.31 2.99
CA LEU A 13 -21.78 -12.90 2.49
C LEU A 13 -20.69 -11.83 2.36
N LEU A 14 -20.63 -10.89 3.31
CA LEU A 14 -19.39 -10.18 3.55
C LEU A 14 -18.47 -11.25 4.13
N PRO A 15 -17.34 -11.59 3.47
CA PRO A 15 -16.37 -12.47 4.10
C PRO A 15 -16.07 -11.90 5.49
N PRO A 16 -15.92 -12.75 6.52
CA PRO A 16 -15.47 -12.26 7.82
C PRO A 16 -14.25 -11.38 7.55
N ASN A 17 -14.23 -10.21 8.16
CA ASN A 17 -13.15 -9.23 8.09
C ASN A 17 -11.87 -9.80 8.76
N ASP A 18 -11.41 -10.97 8.30
CA ASP A 18 -10.32 -11.78 8.84
C ASP A 18 -9.05 -11.59 8.01
N GLY A 19 -8.87 -10.40 7.46
CA GLY A 19 -7.71 -10.08 6.62
C GLY A 19 -7.06 -8.75 6.95
N GLN A 20 -7.84 -7.76 7.42
CA GLN A 20 -7.33 -6.40 7.60
C GLN A 20 -6.50 -6.24 8.89
N TRP A 21 -6.57 -7.18 9.84
CA TRP A 21 -5.98 -7.05 11.18
C TRP A 21 -4.70 -7.87 11.42
N LYS A 22 -4.21 -8.68 10.47
CA LYS A 22 -3.27 -9.77 10.82
C LYS A 22 -1.83 -9.70 10.30
N HIS A 23 -1.37 -8.62 9.69
CA HIS A 23 0.04 -8.51 9.33
C HIS A 23 0.60 -7.12 9.65
N PRO A 24 1.24 -6.94 10.83
CA PRO A 24 1.98 -5.70 11.13
C PRO A 24 3.07 -5.43 10.09
N GLU A 25 3.65 -6.48 9.49
CA GLU A 25 4.60 -6.34 8.38
C GLU A 25 4.00 -5.63 7.16
N HIS A 26 2.76 -5.93 6.76
CA HIS A 26 2.15 -5.25 5.61
C HIS A 26 1.83 -3.78 5.90
N LEU A 27 1.37 -3.46 7.12
CA LEU A 27 1.13 -2.08 7.54
C LEU A 27 2.41 -1.24 7.52
N GLN A 28 3.51 -1.80 8.02
CA GLN A 28 4.81 -1.12 8.04
C GLN A 28 5.35 -0.90 6.62
N GLN A 29 5.20 -1.88 5.71
CA GLN A 29 5.59 -1.73 4.31
C GLN A 29 4.77 -0.63 3.61
N HIS A 30 3.46 -0.57 3.85
CA HIS A 30 2.61 0.49 3.31
C HIS A 30 2.98 1.88 3.81
N GLU A 31 3.28 2.04 5.11
CA GLU A 31 3.70 3.32 5.68
C GLU A 31 5.05 3.78 5.09
N MET A 32 6.02 2.87 4.99
CA MET A 32 7.31 3.15 4.39
C MET A 32 7.18 3.58 2.91
N LEU A 33 6.34 2.93 2.12
CA LEU A 33 6.09 3.31 0.72
C LEU A 33 5.42 4.69 0.60
N GLN A 34 4.52 5.05 1.52
CA GLN A 34 3.92 6.39 1.55
C GLN A 34 4.95 7.47 1.88
N VAL A 35 5.82 7.23 2.87
CA VAL A 35 6.92 8.14 3.20
C VAL A 35 7.85 8.28 2.00
N LEU A 36 8.23 7.17 1.37
CA LEU A 36 9.08 7.17 0.18
C LEU A 36 8.50 8.00 -0.97
N GLN A 37 7.21 7.83 -1.25
CA GLN A 37 6.52 8.60 -2.28
C GLN A 37 6.48 10.09 -1.91
N ARG A 38 6.28 10.44 -0.63
CA ARG A 38 6.34 11.81 -0.15
C ARG A 38 7.72 12.44 -0.31
N GLU A 39 8.79 11.75 0.07
CA GLU A 39 10.18 12.24 -0.07
C GLU A 39 10.53 12.43 -1.55
N ALA A 40 10.12 11.50 -2.41
CA ALA A 40 10.28 11.63 -3.86
C ALA A 40 9.52 12.83 -4.43
N LEU A 41 8.31 13.09 -3.94
CA LEU A 41 7.52 14.26 -4.32
C LEU A 41 8.12 15.55 -3.78
N TYR A 42 8.71 15.54 -2.58
CA TYR A 42 9.37 16.70 -1.97
C TYR A 42 10.67 17.05 -2.70
N GLY A 43 11.36 16.04 -3.24
CA GLY A 43 12.59 16.17 -4.02
C GLY A 43 13.85 15.71 -3.29
N ASP A 44 13.71 15.03 -2.15
CA ASP A 44 14.82 14.48 -1.36
C ASP A 44 15.32 13.17 -1.97
N ILE A 45 16.00 13.28 -3.11
CA ILE A 45 16.49 12.14 -3.90
C ILE A 45 17.42 11.25 -3.07
N GLU A 46 18.25 11.83 -2.18
CA GLU A 46 19.18 11.08 -1.34
C GLU A 46 18.48 10.14 -0.36
N VAL A 47 17.38 10.60 0.25
CA VAL A 47 16.55 9.79 1.16
C VAL A 47 15.86 8.69 0.37
N VAL A 48 15.32 9.02 -0.80
CA VAL A 48 14.67 8.05 -1.70
C VAL A 48 15.66 6.97 -2.14
N LYS A 49 16.90 7.32 -2.49
CA LYS A 49 17.94 6.33 -2.87
C LYS A 49 18.22 5.35 -1.72
N LYS A 50 18.34 5.87 -0.50
CA LYS A 50 18.61 5.06 0.70
C LYS A 50 17.45 4.10 0.99
N MET A 51 16.23 4.61 1.05
CA MET A 51 15.04 3.78 1.29
C MET A 51 14.80 2.74 0.19
N VAL A 52 15.05 3.09 -1.09
CA VAL A 52 14.99 2.12 -2.20
C VAL A 52 16.09 1.05 -2.08
N ALA A 53 17.25 1.38 -1.52
CA ALA A 53 18.31 0.39 -1.28
C ALA A 53 17.94 -0.61 -0.17
N GLU A 54 17.15 -0.19 0.81
CA GLU A 54 16.64 -1.01 1.92
C GLU A 54 15.45 -1.91 1.53
N LEU A 55 14.75 -1.60 0.43
CA LEU A 55 13.71 -2.46 -0.12
C LEU A 55 14.28 -3.81 -0.60
N PRO A 56 13.49 -4.90 -0.58
CA PRO A 56 13.93 -6.16 -1.14
C PRO A 56 14.06 -6.07 -2.67
N GLU A 57 15.06 -6.75 -3.26
CA GLU A 57 15.45 -6.60 -4.68
C GLU A 57 14.29 -6.79 -5.67
N HIS A 58 13.35 -7.68 -5.37
CA HIS A 58 12.17 -7.94 -6.19
C HIS A 58 11.21 -6.73 -6.24
N GLN A 59 11.15 -5.91 -5.19
CA GLN A 59 10.31 -4.69 -5.12
C GLN A 59 11.04 -3.44 -5.57
N LYS A 60 12.39 -3.42 -5.56
CA LYS A 60 13.18 -2.24 -5.95
C LYS A 60 12.79 -1.72 -7.32
N LYS A 61 12.73 -2.62 -8.32
CA LYS A 61 12.44 -2.23 -9.71
C LYS A 61 11.04 -1.61 -9.84
N ASP A 62 10.03 -2.27 -9.27
CA ASP A 62 8.65 -1.80 -9.30
C ASP A 62 8.49 -0.44 -8.60
N THR A 63 9.10 -0.31 -7.41
CA THR A 63 9.06 0.92 -6.63
C THR A 63 9.76 2.07 -7.36
N ILE A 64 10.92 1.85 -7.99
CA ILE A 64 11.61 2.88 -8.78
C ILE A 64 10.75 3.35 -9.96
N GLU A 65 10.10 2.43 -10.68
CA GLU A 65 9.23 2.79 -11.81
C GLU A 65 7.99 3.59 -11.34
N MET A 66 7.37 3.17 -10.24
CA MET A 66 6.25 3.89 -9.62
C MET A 66 6.68 5.31 -9.23
N LEU A 67 7.81 5.47 -8.53
CA LEU A 67 8.30 6.77 -8.10
C LEU A 67 8.64 7.68 -9.27
N LYS A 68 9.30 7.14 -10.31
CA LYS A 68 9.59 7.87 -11.56
C LYS A 68 8.32 8.42 -12.20
N ARG A 69 7.25 7.63 -12.25
CA ARG A 69 5.93 8.09 -12.74
C ARG A 69 5.34 9.16 -11.85
N SER A 70 5.28 8.95 -10.53
CA SER A 70 4.67 9.90 -9.59
C SER A 70 5.35 11.27 -9.61
N VAL A 71 6.68 11.32 -9.72
CA VAL A 71 7.37 12.61 -9.83
C VAL A 71 7.17 13.26 -11.21
N ALA A 72 7.10 12.45 -12.28
CA ALA A 72 6.92 12.94 -13.64
C ALA A 72 5.53 13.59 -13.81
N GLU A 73 4.50 12.99 -13.21
CA GLU A 73 3.16 13.57 -13.13
C GLU A 73 3.14 14.93 -12.41
N LYS A 74 4.09 15.15 -11.48
CA LYS A 74 4.27 16.40 -10.77
C LYS A 74 5.26 17.36 -11.45
N GLY A 75 5.71 17.03 -12.67
CA GLY A 75 6.64 17.85 -13.46
C GLY A 75 8.08 17.80 -12.97
N ARG A 76 8.47 16.78 -12.20
CA ARG A 76 9.82 16.57 -11.66
C ARG A 76 10.44 15.30 -12.23
N THR A 77 11.77 15.23 -12.32
CA THR A 77 12.47 14.04 -12.83
C THR A 77 13.30 13.41 -11.73
N LEU A 78 13.06 12.12 -11.45
CA LEU A 78 13.77 11.37 -10.43
C LEU A 78 15.07 10.82 -11.05
N GLY A 79 16.19 11.50 -10.78
CA GLY A 79 17.53 11.08 -11.16
C GLY A 79 18.07 9.96 -10.26
N LEU A 80 17.37 8.83 -10.19
CA LEU A 80 17.78 7.64 -9.44
C LEU A 80 18.85 6.85 -10.19
#